data_AF-A0A9X5HED8-F1
#
_entry.id   AF-A0A9X5HED8-F1
#
_cell.length_a   1.000
_cell.length_b   1.000
_cell.length_c   1.000
_cell.angle_alpha   90.00
_cell.angle_beta   90.00
_cell.angle_gamma   90.00
#
_symmetry.space_group_name_H-M   'P 1'
#
loop_
_entity.id
_entity.type
_entity.pdbx_description
1 polymer ?
#
loop_
_entity_poly.entity_id
_entity_poly.type
_entity_poly.pdbx_seq_one_letter_code
_entity_poly.pdbx_strand_id
1 'polypeptide(L)'
;MTRRLTVLFLAALLPLLAGAGQAQAAGYRYWSFWERDGSAWTYATVGPSLSRPADGDVVGFRFSVSEDSGDAAKPRGEAGFDTICAKTPAEDGTKRVALVLDFGTPADAPSGERPPAARTACAQVAEDASAAEA
;
A
#
# COMPACT_ATOMS: atom_id res chain seq x y z
N MET A 1 -47.96 24.87 -29.09
CA MET A 1 -47.57 23.51 -28.64
C MET A 1 -46.06 23.35 -28.47
N THR A 2 -45.24 23.91 -29.35
CA THR A 2 -43.76 23.91 -29.32
C THR A 2 -43.17 24.36 -27.97
N ARG A 3 -43.66 25.45 -27.38
CA ARG A 3 -43.17 25.97 -26.10
C ARG A 3 -43.38 25.03 -24.90
N ARG A 4 -44.43 24.20 -24.94
CA ARG A 4 -44.72 23.19 -23.89
C ARG A 4 -43.83 21.95 -24.07
N LEU A 5 -43.54 21.57 -25.31
CA LEU A 5 -42.61 20.48 -25.65
C LEU A 5 -41.17 20.83 -25.25
N THR A 6 -40.72 22.06 -25.46
CA THR A 6 -39.38 22.50 -25.04
C THR A 6 -39.20 22.47 -23.52
N VAL A 7 -40.22 22.87 -22.76
CA VAL A 7 -40.18 22.85 -21.28
C VAL A 7 -40.17 21.41 -20.74
N LEU A 8 -40.96 20.51 -21.33
CA LEU A 8 -40.95 19.09 -20.95
C LEU A 8 -39.62 18.41 -21.28
N PHE A 9 -39.00 18.77 -22.41
CA PHE A 9 -37.70 18.24 -22.81
C PHE A 9 -36.59 18.72 -21.86
N LEU A 10 -36.57 20.02 -21.53
CA LEU A 10 -35.62 20.58 -20.56
C LEU A 10 -35.80 19.97 -19.16
N ALA A 11 -37.05 19.78 -18.70
CA ALA A 11 -37.34 19.16 -17.41
C ALA A 11 -36.88 17.71 -17.32
N ALA A 12 -36.89 16.96 -18.43
CA ALA A 12 -36.38 15.58 -18.49
C ALA A 12 -34.85 15.51 -18.58
N LEU A 13 -34.20 16.52 -19.16
CA LEU A 13 -32.73 16.59 -19.30
C LEU A 13 -32.00 17.01 -18.02
N LEU A 14 -32.61 17.86 -17.20
CA LEU A 14 -32.05 18.32 -15.92
C LEU A 14 -31.64 17.20 -14.96
N PRO A 15 -32.46 16.16 -14.68
CA PRO A 15 -32.06 15.05 -13.81
C PRO A 15 -30.99 14.14 -14.45
N LEU A 16 -30.92 14.05 -15.78
CA LEU A 16 -29.86 13.30 -16.49
C LEU A 16 -28.49 14.00 -16.36
N LEU A 17 -28.47 15.34 -16.34
CA LEU A 17 -27.25 16.12 -16.14
C LEU A 17 -26.84 16.18 -14.65
N ALA A 18 -27.80 16.10 -13.73
CA ALA A 18 -27.55 16.06 -12.28
C ALA A 18 -27.18 14.65 -11.76
N GLY A 19 -27.41 13.59 -12.55
CA GLY A 19 -27.15 12.20 -12.20
C GLY A 19 -25.72 11.73 -12.39
N ALA A 20 -24.80 12.58 -12.85
CA ALA A 20 -23.37 12.31 -12.78
C ALA A 20 -22.94 12.41 -11.31
N GLY A 21 -23.18 11.34 -10.55
CA GLY A 21 -22.77 11.25 -9.15
C GLY A 21 -21.31 11.64 -9.02
N GLN A 22 -21.02 12.59 -8.13
CA GLN A 22 -19.64 12.92 -7.80
C GLN A 22 -18.97 11.64 -7.33
N ALA A 23 -17.93 11.19 -8.04
CA ALA A 23 -17.05 10.15 -7.55
C ALA A 23 -16.30 10.73 -6.34
N GLN A 24 -16.89 10.64 -5.16
CA GLN A 24 -16.19 10.95 -3.93
C GLN A 24 -15.07 9.92 -3.80
N ALA A 25 -13.82 10.38 -3.80
CA ALA A 25 -12.70 9.53 -3.46
C ALA A 25 -12.92 9.07 -2.01
N ALA A 26 -13.23 7.78 -1.83
CA ALA A 26 -13.50 7.17 -0.52
C ALA A 26 -12.25 7.10 0.40
N GLY A 27 -11.27 7.98 0.20
CA GLY A 27 -9.95 7.96 0.82
C GLY A 27 -8.81 7.78 -0.19
N TYR A 28 -7.61 8.15 0.24
CA TYR A 28 -6.35 7.87 -0.44
C TYR A 28 -6.03 6.39 -0.35
N ARG A 29 -5.80 5.76 -1.50
CA ARG A 29 -5.39 4.35 -1.61
C ARG A 29 -3.91 4.30 -1.95
N TYR A 30 -3.09 3.76 -1.06
CA TYR A 30 -1.65 3.75 -1.26
C TYR A 30 -0.95 2.64 -0.48
N TRP A 31 0.28 2.36 -0.88
CA TRP A 31 1.23 1.54 -0.13
C TRP A 31 2.08 2.46 0.76
N SER A 32 1.94 2.32 2.07
CA SER A 32 2.83 2.94 3.04
C SER A 32 4.11 2.11 3.18
N PHE A 33 5.24 2.79 3.41
CA PHE A 33 6.56 2.18 3.57
C PHE A 33 7.04 2.37 5.01
N TRP A 34 7.54 1.29 5.59
CA TRP A 34 7.89 1.20 7.00
C TRP A 34 9.24 0.52 7.19
N GLU A 35 9.99 0.99 8.18
CA GLU A 35 11.22 0.36 8.66
C GLU A 35 10.92 -0.25 10.03
N ARG A 36 11.50 -1.42 10.31
CA ARG A 36 11.30 -2.10 11.60
C ARG A 36 12.55 -1.96 12.46
N ASP A 37 12.38 -1.49 13.68
CA ASP A 37 13.39 -1.52 14.73
C ASP A 37 12.93 -2.51 15.82
N GLY A 38 13.63 -3.64 15.93
CA GLY A 38 13.18 -4.79 16.71
C GLY A 38 11.78 -5.25 16.30
N SER A 39 10.79 -5.05 17.17
CA SER A 39 9.39 -5.38 16.88
C SER A 39 8.55 -4.18 16.44
N ALA A 40 9.07 -2.96 16.56
CA ALA A 40 8.32 -1.72 16.33
C ALA A 40 8.43 -1.25 14.88
N TRP A 41 7.32 -0.77 14.32
CA TRP A 41 7.27 -0.15 13.00
C TRP A 41 7.37 1.37 13.10
N THR A 42 8.29 1.93 12.31
CA THR A 42 8.48 3.37 12.12
C THR A 42 8.13 3.73 10.68
N TYR A 43 7.30 4.75 10.50
CA TYR A 43 6.93 5.23 9.17
C TYR A 43 8.17 5.81 8.51
N ALA A 44 8.49 5.38 7.29
CA ALA A 44 9.69 5.84 6.61
C ALA A 44 9.55 7.31 6.18
N THR A 45 10.57 8.11 6.46
CA THR A 45 10.61 9.54 6.08
C THR A 45 11.13 9.76 4.66
N VAL A 46 11.66 8.70 4.02
CA VAL A 46 12.11 8.67 2.63
C VAL A 46 11.47 7.50 1.89
N GLY A 47 11.38 7.60 0.56
CA GLY A 47 10.84 6.51 -0.26
C GLY A 47 11.78 5.30 -0.34
N PRO A 48 11.26 4.12 -0.72
CA PRO A 48 12.04 2.87 -0.78
C PRO A 48 13.20 2.91 -1.78
N SER A 49 13.16 3.78 -2.80
CA SER A 49 14.27 3.98 -3.75
C SER A 49 15.46 4.72 -3.14
N LEU A 50 15.26 5.44 -2.03
CA LEU A 50 16.30 6.19 -1.32
C LEU A 50 16.74 5.49 -0.03
N SER A 51 15.85 4.75 0.64
CA SER A 51 16.23 3.94 1.80
C SER A 51 17.22 2.84 1.40
N ARG A 52 18.26 2.63 2.21
CA ARG A 52 19.34 1.66 2.02
C ARG A 52 19.45 0.79 3.30
N PRO A 53 18.56 -0.20 3.49
CA PRO A 53 18.60 -1.05 4.67
C PRO A 53 19.92 -1.84 4.73
N ALA A 54 20.37 -2.18 5.94
CA ALA A 54 21.51 -3.06 6.18
C ALA A 54 21.14 -4.54 5.97
N ASP A 55 22.15 -5.42 5.91
CA ASP A 55 21.92 -6.86 6.05
C ASP A 55 21.29 -7.12 7.42
N GLY A 56 20.20 -7.90 7.46
CA GLY A 56 19.48 -8.14 8.71
C GLY A 56 18.24 -7.27 8.91
N ASP A 57 18.07 -6.20 8.13
CA ASP A 57 16.95 -5.29 8.34
C ASP A 57 15.63 -5.88 7.86
N VAL A 58 14.55 -5.42 8.50
CA VAL A 58 13.17 -5.73 8.08
C VAL A 58 12.50 -4.44 7.62
N VAL A 59 11.97 -4.46 6.40
CA VAL A 59 11.13 -3.39 5.86
C VAL A 59 9.73 -3.90 5.56
N GLY A 60 8.76 -2.99 5.54
CA GLY A 60 7.36 -3.32 5.38
C GLY A 60 6.63 -2.42 4.39
N PHE A 61 5.75 -3.03 3.61
CA PHE A 61 4.81 -2.35 2.76
C PHE A 61 3.39 -2.68 3.20
N ARG A 62 2.57 -1.67 3.46
CA ARG A 62 1.18 -1.84 3.91
C ARG A 62 0.23 -1.07 3.00
N PHE A 63 -0.62 -1.81 2.28
CA PHE A 63 -1.70 -1.20 1.48
C PHE A 63 -2.88 -0.82 2.37
N SER A 64 -3.33 0.42 2.29
CA SER A 64 -4.52 0.87 3.03
C SER A 64 -5.33 1.90 2.26
N VAL A 65 -6.60 2.03 2.62
CA VAL A 65 -7.47 3.14 2.22
C VAL A 65 -7.68 4.03 3.44
N SER A 66 -7.20 5.27 3.40
CA SER A 66 -7.31 6.22 4.52
C SER A 66 -7.83 7.57 4.07
N GLU A 67 -8.59 8.26 4.92
CA GLU A 67 -9.02 9.64 4.67
C GLU A 67 -7.84 10.63 4.75
N ASP A 68 -6.85 10.34 5.60
CA ASP A 68 -5.60 11.10 5.74
C ASP A 68 -4.38 10.19 5.94
N SER A 69 -3.21 10.65 5.50
CA SER A 69 -1.92 9.98 5.61
C SER A 69 -1.31 10.00 7.02
N GLY A 70 -1.78 10.88 7.91
CA GLY A 70 -1.27 11.02 9.28
C GLY A 70 -1.46 9.78 10.16
N ASP A 71 -2.50 8.97 9.87
CA ASP A 71 -2.82 7.72 10.57
C ASP A 71 -2.58 6.49 9.68
N ALA A 72 -1.44 6.47 8.97
CA ALA A 72 -1.08 5.36 8.11
C ALA A 72 -1.08 4.02 8.88
N ALA A 73 -1.78 3.02 8.34
CA ALA A 73 -1.80 1.70 8.91
C ALA A 73 -0.40 1.05 8.82
N LYS A 74 -0.01 0.37 9.90
CA LYS A 74 1.28 -0.35 9.99
C LYS A 74 1.17 -1.74 9.37
N PRO A 75 2.27 -2.34 8.86
CA PRO A 75 2.30 -3.74 8.46
C PRO A 75 1.93 -4.66 9.61
N ARG A 76 1.12 -5.69 9.33
CA ARG A 76 0.74 -6.73 10.30
C ARG A 76 1.71 -7.92 10.22
N GLY A 77 1.78 -8.68 11.30
CA GLY A 77 2.65 -9.85 11.44
C GLY A 77 3.87 -9.56 12.32
N GLU A 78 4.45 -10.63 12.89
CA GLU A 78 5.51 -10.52 13.89
C GLU A 78 6.87 -11.05 13.42
N ALA A 79 6.91 -11.83 12.34
CA ALA A 79 8.11 -12.49 11.84
C ALA A 79 9.25 -11.48 11.62
N GLY A 80 10.36 -11.70 12.31
CA GLY A 80 11.60 -10.92 12.15
C GLY A 80 12.52 -11.51 11.09
N PHE A 81 13.66 -10.85 10.88
CA PHE A 81 14.67 -11.25 9.90
C PHE A 81 15.05 -12.73 10.00
N ASP A 82 15.40 -13.21 11.19
CA ASP A 82 15.84 -14.60 11.39
C ASP A 82 14.79 -15.62 10.95
N THR A 83 13.50 -15.28 11.06
CA THR A 83 12.41 -16.16 10.60
C THR A 83 12.23 -16.06 9.09
N ILE A 84 12.22 -14.84 8.54
CA ILE A 84 11.94 -14.58 7.13
C ILE A 84 13.09 -15.08 6.24
N CYS A 85 14.32 -14.85 6.67
CA CYS A 85 15.56 -15.16 5.95
C CYS A 85 16.23 -16.46 6.42
N ALA A 86 15.54 -17.30 7.21
CA ALA A 86 16.09 -18.54 7.78
C ALA A 86 16.75 -19.50 6.75
N LYS A 87 16.31 -19.41 5.48
CA LYS A 87 16.76 -20.27 4.38
C LYS A 87 17.71 -19.57 3.39
N THR A 88 18.05 -18.31 3.65
CA THR A 88 18.92 -17.52 2.77
C THR A 88 20.26 -17.31 3.47
N PRO A 89 21.30 -18.09 3.12
CA PRO A 89 22.62 -17.90 3.68
C PRO A 89 23.19 -16.53 3.27
N ALA A 90 24.07 -15.97 4.09
CA ALA A 90 24.83 -14.80 3.70
C ALA A 90 25.76 -15.14 2.52
N GLU A 91 25.97 -14.17 1.64
CA GLU A 91 26.86 -14.28 0.48
C GLU A 91 27.66 -12.98 0.36
N ASP A 92 28.97 -13.10 0.16
CA ASP A 92 29.88 -11.96 0.09
C ASP A 92 29.48 -10.99 -1.04
N GLY A 93 29.53 -9.68 -0.76
CA GLY A 93 29.12 -8.64 -1.72
C GLY A 93 27.60 -8.50 -1.88
N THR A 94 26.82 -9.18 -1.02
CA THR A 94 25.37 -9.02 -0.96
C THR A 94 24.90 -8.75 0.47
N LYS A 95 23.68 -8.26 0.59
CA LYS A 95 22.94 -8.17 1.84
C LYS A 95 21.58 -8.83 1.69
N ARG A 96 21.00 -9.23 2.81
CA ARG A 96 19.65 -9.76 2.92
C ARG A 96 18.75 -8.74 3.60
N VAL A 97 17.64 -8.45 2.95
CA VAL A 97 16.59 -7.60 3.50
C VAL A 97 15.31 -8.42 3.60
N ALA A 98 14.74 -8.48 4.80
CA ALA A 98 13.47 -9.14 5.03
C ALA A 98 12.31 -8.19 4.70
N LEU A 99 11.40 -8.63 3.84
CA LEU A 99 10.25 -7.86 3.39
C LEU A 99 8.98 -8.42 4.04
N VAL A 100 8.15 -7.52 4.58
CA VAL A 100 6.78 -7.80 4.98
C VAL A 100 5.84 -7.09 4.00
N LEU A 101 5.09 -7.88 3.22
CA LEU A 101 4.14 -7.37 2.23
C LEU A 101 2.71 -7.61 2.73
N ASP A 102 2.08 -6.55 3.23
CA ASP A 102 0.73 -6.56 3.79
C ASP A 102 -0.27 -5.90 2.83
N PHE A 103 -1.05 -6.74 2.14
CA PHE A 103 -1.93 -6.35 1.03
C PHE A 103 -3.23 -5.65 1.40
N GLY A 104 -3.62 -5.56 2.67
CA GLY A 104 -4.95 -5.05 2.99
C GLY A 104 -5.68 -5.86 4.04
N THR A 105 -6.63 -5.21 4.67
CA THR A 105 -7.80 -5.85 5.26
C THR A 105 -8.94 -5.86 4.24
N PRO A 106 -10.01 -6.65 4.45
CA PRO A 106 -11.22 -6.53 3.64
C PRO A 106 -11.82 -5.13 3.60
N ALA A 107 -11.57 -4.29 4.61
CA ALA A 107 -12.01 -2.88 4.61
C ALA A 107 -11.22 -2.01 3.63
N ASP A 108 -10.00 -2.41 3.25
CA ASP A 108 -9.16 -1.71 2.28
C ASP A 108 -9.49 -2.11 0.81
N ALA A 109 -10.30 -3.15 0.61
CA ALA A 109 -10.60 -3.70 -0.70
C ALA A 109 -11.93 -3.16 -1.27
N PRO A 110 -12.10 -3.14 -2.61
CA PRO A 110 -13.41 -2.91 -3.22
C PRO A 110 -14.47 -3.89 -2.72
N SER A 111 -15.73 -3.47 -2.75
CA SER A 111 -16.86 -4.30 -2.31
C SER A 111 -16.90 -5.63 -3.07
N GLY A 112 -16.97 -6.74 -2.33
CA GLY A 112 -16.99 -8.09 -2.88
C GLY A 112 -15.61 -8.70 -3.13
N GLU A 113 -14.53 -7.92 -3.00
CA GLU A 113 -13.16 -8.39 -3.13
C GLU A 113 -12.52 -8.70 -1.76
N ARG A 114 -11.45 -9.50 -1.77
CA ARG A 114 -10.64 -9.78 -0.59
C ARG A 114 -9.17 -9.66 -0.95
N PRO A 115 -8.37 -8.91 -0.17
CA PRO A 115 -6.94 -8.84 -0.42
C PRO A 115 -6.29 -10.21 -0.18
N PRO A 116 -5.17 -10.51 -0.86
CA PRO A 116 -4.35 -11.67 -0.53
C PRO A 116 -3.89 -11.66 0.93
N ALA A 117 -3.54 -12.83 1.44
CA ALA A 117 -2.86 -12.92 2.73
C ALA A 117 -1.52 -12.16 2.68
N ALA A 118 -1.14 -11.56 3.81
CA ALA A 118 0.19 -10.97 3.95
C ALA A 118 1.26 -12.04 3.71
N ARG A 119 2.37 -11.66 3.07
CA ARG A 119 3.49 -12.56 2.80
C ARG A 119 4.80 -11.93 3.17
N THR A 120 5.79 -12.77 3.44
CA THR A 120 7.16 -12.34 3.69
C THR A 120 8.09 -12.86 2.59
N ALA A 121 9.18 -12.13 2.33
CA ALA A 121 10.22 -12.55 1.42
C ALA A 121 11.59 -12.15 1.97
N CYS A 122 12.62 -12.93 1.65
CA CYS A 122 14.00 -12.54 1.91
C CYS A 122 14.65 -12.18 0.57
N ALA A 123 14.99 -10.92 0.38
CA ALA A 123 15.70 -10.47 -0.80
C ALA A 123 17.20 -10.50 -0.55
N GLN A 124 17.96 -11.12 -1.45
CA GLN A 124 19.42 -11.08 -1.46
C GLN A 124 19.86 -10.17 -2.61
N VAL A 125 20.42 -9.01 -2.27
CA VAL A 125 20.69 -7.90 -3.19
C VAL A 125 22.07 -7.32 -2.96
N ALA A 126 22.57 -6.50 -3.88
CA ALA A 126 23.86 -5.82 -3.71
C ALA A 126 23.92 -4.98 -2.41
N GLU A 127 25.10 -4.82 -1.83
CA GLU A 127 25.28 -4.12 -0.53
C GLU A 127 24.73 -2.68 -0.55
N ASP A 128 24.83 -1.99 -1.69
CA ASP A 128 24.35 -0.62 -1.87
C ASP A 128 22.93 -0.54 -2.46
N ALA A 129 22.21 -1.67 -2.57
CA ALA A 129 20.85 -1.70 -3.10
C ALA A 129 19.85 -0.98 -2.18
N SER A 130 18.86 -0.37 -2.81
CA SER A 130 17.71 0.27 -2.17
C SER A 130 16.66 -0.74 -1.71
N ALA A 131 15.77 -0.32 -0.82
CA ALA A 131 14.59 -1.11 -0.43
C ALA A 131 13.63 -1.36 -1.60
N ALA A 132 13.71 -0.59 -2.70
CA ALA A 132 12.92 -0.81 -3.91
C ALA A 132 13.52 -1.89 -4.84
N GLU A 133 14.82 -2.16 -4.72
CA GLU A 133 15.52 -3.21 -5.47
C GLU A 133 15.47 -4.58 -4.76
N ALA A 134 15.19 -4.56 -3.44
CA ALA A 134 14.89 -5.73 -2.62
C ALA A 134 13.47 -6.28 -2.92
#